data_AF-A0A7S4CKN0-F1
#
_entry.id   AF-A0A7S4CKN0-F1
#
_cell.length_a   1.000
_cell.length_b   1.000
_cell.length_c   1.000
_cell.angle_alpha   90.00
_cell.angle_beta   90.00
_cell.angle_gamma   90.00
#
_symmetry.space_group_name_H-M   'P 1'
#
loop_
_entity.id
_entity.type
_entity.pdbx_description
1 polymer ?
#
loop_
_entity_poly.entity_id
_entity_poly.type
_entity_poly.pdbx_seq_one_letter_code
_entity_poly.pdbx_strand_id
1 'polypeptide(L)'
;DVADSRAIQFHPLSECLTYPKASQAPQGPDVDPQLHIALQAVLQYRMQHGHVPEAHNADQVGECVQTAVQWNGMLQKLNQLTPHSSTPALCVDKVDETKVRKVAAFAPLELAPVSVVMGAVAAVEVCKGT
;
A
#
# COMPACT_ATOMS: atom_id res chain seq x y z
N ASP A 1 23.23 -30.55 -2.27
CA ASP A 1 23.02 -29.10 -2.22
C ASP A 1 22.53 -28.67 -0.86
N VAL A 2 23.37 -27.95 -0.12
CA VAL A 2 23.02 -27.42 1.21
C VAL A 2 22.24 -26.14 0.96
N ALA A 3 20.92 -26.18 1.21
CA ALA A 3 20.10 -24.98 1.18
C ALA A 3 20.63 -23.99 2.23
N ASP A 4 21.10 -22.83 1.77
CA ASP A 4 21.58 -21.73 2.59
C ASP A 4 20.38 -21.15 3.36
N SER A 5 20.14 -21.63 4.58
CA SER A 5 19.06 -21.17 5.46
C SER A 5 19.36 -19.78 5.99
N ARG A 6 19.10 -18.76 5.18
CA ARG A 6 19.13 -17.36 5.62
C ARG A 6 17.88 -17.06 6.44
N ALA A 7 18.07 -16.61 7.68
CA ALA A 7 16.98 -16.13 8.50
C ALA A 7 16.37 -14.85 7.89
N ILE A 8 15.07 -14.87 7.62
CA ILE A 8 14.32 -13.71 7.12
C ILE A 8 13.88 -12.88 8.33
N GLN A 9 14.21 -11.58 8.35
CA GLN A 9 13.75 -10.64 9.37
C GLN A 9 12.53 -9.86 8.87
N PHE A 10 11.41 -9.99 9.57
CA PHE A 10 10.20 -9.21 9.30
C PHE A 10 10.12 -7.97 10.19
N HIS A 11 9.63 -6.87 9.63
CA HIS A 11 9.41 -5.62 10.35
C HIS A 11 7.93 -5.47 10.75
N PRO A 12 7.63 -4.74 11.83
CA PRO A 12 6.24 -4.47 12.21
C PRO A 12 5.53 -3.64 11.13
N LEU A 13 4.22 -3.88 10.96
CA LEU A 13 3.41 -3.18 9.96
C LEU A 13 3.51 -1.66 10.08
N SER A 14 3.55 -1.12 11.30
CA SER A 14 3.69 0.33 11.54
C SER A 14 4.95 0.93 10.91
N GLU A 15 6.04 0.17 10.87
CA GLU A 15 7.28 0.59 10.20
C GLU A 15 7.14 0.44 8.69
N CYS A 16 6.65 -0.71 8.21
CA CYS A 16 6.47 -1.01 6.78
C CYS A 16 5.48 -0.07 6.07
N LEU A 17 4.52 0.52 6.77
CA LEU A 17 3.59 1.49 6.18
C LEU A 17 4.28 2.79 5.76
N THR A 18 5.35 3.15 6.46
CA THR A 18 6.14 4.36 6.18
C THR A 18 7.36 4.02 5.32
N TYR A 19 8.01 2.88 5.60
CA TYR A 19 9.23 2.40 4.97
C TYR A 19 9.00 1.00 4.37
N PRO A 20 8.12 0.85 3.37
CA PRO A 20 7.89 -0.44 2.74
C PRO A 20 9.20 -0.88 2.06
N LYS A 21 9.79 -1.96 2.56
CA LYS A 21 10.92 -2.60 1.90
C LYS A 21 10.36 -3.43 0.74
N ALA A 22 10.99 -3.32 -0.43
CA ALA A 22 10.75 -4.29 -1.50
C ALA A 22 10.98 -5.70 -0.95
N SER A 23 10.17 -6.66 -1.39
CA SER A 23 10.34 -8.05 -0.97
C SER A 23 11.77 -8.47 -1.25
N GLN A 24 12.51 -8.92 -0.21
CA GLN A 24 13.83 -9.51 -0.40
C GLN A 24 13.76 -10.87 -1.13
N ALA A 25 12.54 -11.35 -1.43
CA ALA A 25 12.36 -12.54 -2.24
C ALA A 25 12.81 -12.25 -3.68
N PRO A 26 13.64 -13.12 -4.29
CA PRO A 26 14.24 -12.91 -5.62
C PRO A 26 13.25 -12.79 -6.79
N GLN A 27 11.93 -12.86 -6.55
CA GLN A 27 10.88 -12.86 -7.56
C GLN A 27 9.60 -12.11 -7.15
N GLY A 28 9.61 -11.32 -6.08
CA GLY A 28 8.45 -10.49 -5.70
C GLY A 28 8.35 -9.24 -6.57
N PRO A 29 7.14 -8.80 -7.01
CA PRO A 29 7.01 -7.52 -7.67
C PRO A 29 7.40 -6.40 -6.69
N ASP A 30 8.15 -5.41 -7.18
CA ASP A 30 8.38 -4.18 -6.43
C ASP A 30 7.04 -3.54 -6.03
N VAL A 31 6.98 -3.01 -4.81
CA VAL A 31 5.78 -2.30 -4.32
C VAL A 31 5.55 -1.09 -5.20
N ASP A 32 4.42 -1.03 -5.93
CA ASP A 32 4.04 0.18 -6.68
C ASP A 32 3.75 1.31 -5.66
N PRO A 33 4.59 2.34 -5.59
CA PRO A 33 4.43 3.41 -4.60
C PRO A 33 3.11 4.16 -4.76
N GLN A 34 2.58 4.25 -5.99
CA GLN A 34 1.30 4.89 -6.25
C GLN A 34 0.14 4.07 -5.69
N LEU A 35 0.22 2.74 -5.79
CA LEU A 35 -0.80 1.85 -5.24
C LEU A 35 -0.79 1.86 -3.71
N HIS A 36 0.40 1.89 -3.10
CA HIS A 36 0.55 2.04 -1.65
C HIS A 36 -0.17 3.30 -1.15
N ILE A 37 0.13 4.45 -1.75
CA ILE A 37 -0.50 5.73 -1.40
C ILE A 37 -2.02 5.70 -1.63
N ALA A 38 -2.46 5.14 -2.76
CA ALA A 38 -3.89 5.03 -3.08
C ALA A 38 -4.66 4.18 -2.06
N LEU A 39 -4.10 3.05 -1.63
CA LEU A 39 -4.70 2.19 -0.61
C LEU A 39 -4.76 2.88 0.75
N GLN A 40 -3.71 3.59 1.15
CA GLN A 40 -3.73 4.39 2.40
C GLN A 40 -4.85 5.42 2.39
N ALA A 41 -5.06 6.11 1.27
CA ALA A 41 -6.14 7.08 1.14
C ALA A 41 -7.53 6.45 1.31
N VAL A 42 -7.80 5.31 0.67
CA VAL A 42 -9.09 4.61 0.80
C VAL A 42 -9.30 4.08 2.22
N LEU A 43 -8.25 3.56 2.86
CA LEU A 43 -8.32 3.11 4.25
C LEU A 43 -8.59 4.27 5.21
N GLN A 44 -7.92 5.40 5.02
CA GLN A 44 -8.13 6.61 5.81
C GLN A 44 -9.57 7.14 5.65
N TYR A 45 -10.10 7.16 4.41
CA TYR A 45 -11.49 7.50 4.16
C TYR A 45 -12.45 6.58 4.94
N ARG A 46 -12.20 5.26 4.90
CA ARG A 46 -12.99 4.28 5.65
C ARG A 46 -12.93 4.49 7.17
N MET A 47 -11.77 4.87 7.69
CA MET A 47 -11.61 5.18 9.12
C MET A 47 -12.43 6.41 9.54
N GLN A 48 -12.57 7.39 8.65
CA GLN A 48 -13.31 8.63 8.92
C GLN A 48 -14.84 8.45 8.78
N HIS A 49 -15.28 7.70 7.77
CA HIS A 49 -16.70 7.58 7.40
C HIS A 49 -17.36 6.28 7.85
N GLY A 50 -16.57 5.27 8.22
CA GLY A 50 -17.06 3.93 8.58
C GLY A 50 -17.34 3.01 7.38
N HIS A 51 -17.27 3.51 6.15
CA HIS A 51 -17.47 2.75 4.91
C HIS A 51 -16.44 3.15 3.84
N VAL A 52 -16.27 2.32 2.82
CA VAL A 52 -15.44 2.65 1.64
C VAL A 52 -16.18 3.62 0.72
N PRO A 53 -15.48 4.33 -0.19
CA PRO A 53 -16.14 5.17 -1.19
C PRO A 53 -17.14 4.35 -2.01
N GLU A 54 -18.29 4.95 -2.30
CA GLU A 54 -19.30 4.36 -3.18
C GLU A 54 -18.78 4.26 -4.62
N ALA A 55 -19.29 3.25 -5.34
CA ALA A 55 -18.84 2.98 -6.70
C ALA A 55 -19.07 4.19 -7.61
N HIS A 56 -17.98 4.69 -8.19
CA HIS A 56 -17.99 5.85 -9.10
C HIS A 56 -18.56 7.17 -8.53
N ASN A 57 -18.67 7.31 -7.21
CA ASN A 57 -19.09 8.58 -6.59
C ASN A 57 -17.97 9.61 -6.69
N ALA A 58 -18.14 10.62 -7.55
CA ALA A 58 -17.09 11.58 -7.89
C ALA A 58 -16.60 12.41 -6.69
N ASP A 59 -17.49 12.73 -5.75
CA ASP A 59 -17.17 13.55 -4.58
C ASP A 59 -16.32 12.77 -3.58
N GLN A 60 -16.75 11.55 -3.23
CA GLN A 60 -16.02 10.66 -2.31
C GLN A 60 -14.67 10.22 -2.89
N VAL A 61 -14.63 9.97 -4.21
CA VAL A 61 -13.39 9.69 -4.93
C VAL A 61 -12.46 10.91 -4.93
N GLY A 62 -13.01 12.12 -5.08
CA GLY A 62 -12.26 13.37 -5.01
C GLY A 62 -11.62 13.58 -3.64
N GLU A 63 -12.34 13.25 -2.57
CA GLU A 63 -11.81 13.28 -1.21
C GLU A 63 -10.62 12.32 -1.03
N CYS A 64 -10.73 11.09 -1.53
CA CYS A 64 -9.62 10.13 -1.50
C CYS A 64 -8.36 10.68 -2.21
N VAL A 65 -8.53 11.40 -3.31
CA VAL A 65 -7.40 12.04 -4.00
C VAL A 65 -6.74 13.11 -3.14
N GLN A 66 -7.54 13.94 -2.44
CA GLN A 66 -7.00 14.95 -1.52
C GLN A 66 -6.24 14.28 -0.37
N THR A 67 -6.79 13.22 0.21
CA THR A 67 -6.12 12.44 1.26
C THR A 67 -4.80 11.86 0.77
N ALA A 68 -4.75 11.30 -0.46
CA ALA A 68 -3.52 10.77 -1.06
C ALA A 68 -2.44 11.85 -1.21
N VAL A 69 -2.80 13.04 -1.69
CA VAL A 69 -1.88 14.18 -1.82
C VAL A 69 -1.37 14.65 -0.46
N GLN A 70 -2.25 14.74 0.54
CA GLN A 70 -1.88 15.12 1.90
C GLN A 70 -0.90 14.11 2.51
N TRP A 71 -1.18 12.81 2.36
CA TRP A 71 -0.34 11.73 2.85
C TRP A 71 1.05 11.77 2.20
N ASN A 72 1.11 11.88 0.88
CA ASN A 72 2.38 11.99 0.15
C ASN A 72 3.18 13.23 0.59
N GLY A 73 2.51 14.37 0.77
CA GLY A 73 3.14 15.60 1.26
C GLY A 73 3.70 15.47 2.68
N MET A 74 3.05 14.71 3.56
CA MET A 74 3.57 14.39 4.90
C MET A 74 4.85 13.55 4.81
N LEU A 75 4.86 12.51 3.97
CA LEU A 75 6.03 11.64 3.79
C LEU A 75 7.21 12.37 3.14
N GLN A 76 6.95 13.24 2.16
CA GLN A 76 7.98 14.12 1.59
C GLN A 76 8.60 15.03 2.65
N LYS A 77 7.79 15.64 3.52
CA LYS A 77 8.29 16.47 4.63
C LYS A 77 9.12 15.65 5.61
N LEU A 78 8.70 14.43 5.93
CA LEU A 78 9.46 13.52 6.79
C LEU A 78 10.86 13.27 6.21
N ASN A 79 10.94 12.98 4.91
CA ASN A 79 12.22 12.79 4.23
C ASN A 79 13.10 14.05 4.23
N GLN A 80 12.51 15.24 4.12
CA GLN A 80 13.25 16.51 4.22
C GLN A 80 13.81 16.75 5.63
N LEU A 81 13.09 16.34 6.67
CA LEU A 81 13.54 16.47 8.06
C LEU A 81 14.60 15.43 8.43
N THR A 82 14.66 14.30 7.73
CA THR A 82 15.64 13.22 7.95
C THR A 82 16.45 12.91 6.68
N PRO A 83 17.23 13.87 6.15
CA PRO A 83 17.90 13.74 4.84
C PRO A 83 18.99 12.67 4.79
N HIS A 84 19.47 12.19 5.93
CA HIS A 84 20.49 11.15 6.04
C HIS A 84 19.94 9.83 6.61
N SER A 85 18.62 9.64 6.60
CA SER A 85 18.04 8.36 6.98
C SER A 85 18.50 7.27 6.01
N SER A 86 18.94 6.13 6.54
CA SER A 86 19.25 4.93 5.76
C SER A 86 18.00 4.30 5.13
N THR A 87 16.81 4.73 5.56
CA THR A 87 15.51 4.27 5.08
C THR A 87 14.60 5.49 4.89
N PRO A 88 14.53 6.07 3.67
CA PRO A 88 13.60 7.15 3.39
C PRO A 88 12.16 6.62 3.35
N ALA A 89 11.21 7.43 3.80
CA ALA A 89 9.79 7.13 3.71
C ALA A 89 9.38 7.04 2.24
N LEU A 90 8.47 6.10 1.92
CA LEU A 90 8.00 5.92 0.56
C LEU A 90 7.10 7.09 0.15
N CYS A 91 7.62 7.98 -0.70
CA CYS A 91 6.86 9.06 -1.31
C CYS A 91 7.15 9.12 -2.81
N VAL A 92 6.26 9.78 -3.55
CA VAL A 92 6.41 10.04 -4.98
C VAL A 92 6.52 11.54 -5.23
N ASP A 93 7.16 11.95 -6.32
CA ASP A 93 7.25 13.39 -6.68
C ASP A 93 5.86 13.99 -6.91
N LYS A 94 5.01 13.23 -7.61
CA LYS A 94 3.63 13.60 -7.93
C LYS A 94 2.71 12.39 -7.81
N VAL A 95 1.59 12.58 -7.12
CA VAL A 95 0.54 11.56 -7.02
C VAL A 95 -0.16 11.42 -8.37
N ASP A 96 -0.28 10.18 -8.85
CA ASP A 96 -1.09 9.84 -10.02
C ASP A 96 -2.56 9.77 -9.60
N GLU A 97 -3.25 10.90 -9.74
CA GLU A 97 -4.67 10.99 -9.42
C GLU A 97 -5.51 9.97 -10.19
N THR A 98 -5.13 9.59 -11.40
CA THR A 98 -5.93 8.63 -12.20
C THR A 98 -5.91 7.26 -11.55
N LYS A 99 -4.75 6.83 -11.04
CA LYS A 99 -4.63 5.58 -10.26
C LYS A 99 -5.44 5.65 -8.98
N VAL A 100 -5.31 6.73 -8.21
CA VAL A 100 -6.06 6.90 -6.95
C VAL A 100 -7.56 6.88 -7.20
N ARG A 101 -8.04 7.60 -8.23
CA ARG A 101 -9.45 7.62 -8.62
C ARG A 101 -9.97 6.25 -9.00
N LYS A 102 -9.20 5.46 -9.76
CA LYS A 102 -9.57 4.09 -10.11
C LYS A 102 -9.68 3.20 -8.88
N VAL A 103 -8.70 3.24 -7.99
CA VAL A 103 -8.70 2.45 -6.75
C VAL A 103 -9.90 2.81 -5.88
N ALA A 104 -10.17 4.10 -5.68
CA ALA A 104 -11.31 4.56 -4.89
C ALA A 104 -12.66 4.21 -5.55
N ALA A 105 -12.81 4.40 -6.86
CA ALA A 105 -14.06 4.13 -7.57
C ALA A 105 -14.45 2.64 -7.59
N PHE A 106 -13.47 1.74 -7.49
CA PHE A 106 -13.68 0.29 -7.46
C PHE A 106 -13.50 -0.31 -6.07
N ALA A 107 -13.25 0.50 -5.03
CA ALA A 107 -13.08 0.05 -3.65
C ALA A 107 -14.23 -0.82 -3.09
N PRO A 108 -15.52 -0.59 -3.43
CA PRO A 108 -16.60 -1.42 -2.90
C PRO A 108 -16.82 -2.71 -3.70
N LEU A 109 -16.06 -2.96 -4.77
CA LEU A 109 -16.26 -4.16 -5.59
C LEU A 109 -15.59 -5.38 -4.98
N GLU A 110 -16.36 -6.46 -4.87
CA GLU A 110 -15.88 -7.76 -4.44
C GLU A 110 -15.92 -8.74 -5.62
N LEU A 111 -14.76 -8.95 -6.24
CA LEU A 111 -14.63 -9.84 -7.39
C LEU A 111 -14.20 -11.24 -6.93
N ALA A 112 -15.10 -12.22 -7.01
CA ALA A 112 -14.82 -13.59 -6.57
C ALA A 112 -13.53 -14.20 -7.17
N PRO A 113 -13.19 -13.99 -8.46
CA PRO A 113 -11.93 -14.50 -9.01
C PRO A 113 -10.68 -13.89 -8.34
N VAL A 114 -10.74 -12.60 -7.98
CA VAL A 114 -9.64 -11.92 -7.29
C VAL A 114 -9.48 -12.47 -5.88
N SER A 115 -10.59 -12.69 -5.17
CA SER A 115 -10.58 -13.29 -3.83
C SER A 115 -10.00 -14.71 -3.83
N VAL A 116 -10.31 -15.53 -4.83
CA VAL A 116 -9.74 -16.88 -4.96
C VAL A 116 -8.22 -16.82 -5.19
N VAL A 117 -7.77 -15.97 -6.12
CA VAL A 117 -6.33 -15.84 -6.42
C VAL A 117 -5.56 -15.32 -5.21
N MET A 118 -6.02 -14.22 -4.61
CA MET A 118 -5.34 -13.62 -3.45
C MET A 118 -5.42 -14.53 -2.22
N GLY A 119 -6.54 -15.24 -2.02
CA GLY A 119 -6.70 -16.21 -0.96
C GLY A 119 -5.75 -17.40 -1.10
N ALA A 120 -5.53 -17.90 -2.32
CA ALA A 120 -4.56 -18.95 -2.58
C ALA A 120 -3.12 -18.50 -2.29
N VAL A 121 -2.74 -17.27 -2.71
CA VAL A 121 -1.42 -16.70 -2.39
C VAL A 121 -1.23 -16.55 -0.89
N ALA A 122 -2.22 -15.99 -0.18
CA ALA A 122 -2.16 -15.83 1.27
C ALA A 122 -2.07 -17.19 2.00
N ALA A 123 -2.79 -18.20 1.54
CA ALA A 123 -2.75 -19.54 2.12
C ALA A 123 -1.34 -20.17 2.02
N VAL A 124 -0.66 -19.99 0.88
CA VAL A 124 0.73 -20.44 0.73
C VAL A 124 1.66 -19.73 1.72
N GLU A 125 1.50 -18.42 1.92
CA GLU A 125 2.32 -17.68 2.89
C GLU A 125 2.03 -18.07 4.34
N VAL A 126 0.79 -18.42 4.69
CA VAL A 126 0.46 -19.00 6.00
C VAL A 126 1.20 -20.32 6.21
N CYS A 127 1.16 -21.24 5.24
CA CYS A 127 1.88 -22.52 5.33
C CYS A 127 3.40 -22.37 5.44
N LYS A 128 3.98 -21.28 4.93
CA LYS A 128 5.41 -20.97 5.10
C LYS A 128 5.72 -20.42 6.49
N GLY A 129 4.76 -19.74 7.11
CA GLY A 129 4.90 -19.11 8.42
C GLY A 129 4.57 -20.01 9.61
N THR A 130 3.81 -21.09 9.39
CA THR A 130 3.53 -22.16 10.37
C THR A 130 4.60 -23.24 10.34
#